data_AF-A0A857L0C5-F1
#
_entry.id   AF-A0A857L0C5-F1
#
_cell.length_a   1.000
_cell.length_b   1.000
_cell.length_c   1.000
_cell.angle_alpha   90.00
_cell.angle_beta   90.00
_cell.angle_gamma   90.00
#
_symmetry.space_group_name_H-M   'P 1'
#
loop_
_entity.id
_entity.type
_entity.pdbx_description
1 polymer ?
#
loop_
_entity_poly.entity_id
_entity_poly.type
_entity_poly.pdbx_seq_one_letter_code
_entity_poly.pdbx_strand_id
1 'polypeptide(L)' 'MARNTSITLGDHYNTFVHDLVESGRYGSASDVIRAGLRLLEEHEQRMAALVRAAEDQSANPES' A
#
# COMPACT_ATOMS: atom_id res chain seq x y z
N MET A 1 -0.60 15.10 13.12
CA MET A 1 -0.46 14.30 14.36
C MET A 1 -0.53 12.83 13.97
N ALA A 2 0.43 11.99 14.38
CA ALA A 2 0.32 10.55 14.18
C ALA A 2 -0.80 10.00 15.07
N ARG A 3 -1.78 9.32 14.49
CA ARG A 3 -2.80 8.57 15.25
C ARG A 3 -2.29 7.16 15.47
N ASN A 4 -2.32 6.71 16.72
CA ASN A 4 -2.05 5.31 17.05
C ASN A 4 -3.33 4.50 16.76
N THR A 5 -3.25 3.58 15.81
CA THR A 5 -4.36 2.74 15.39
C THR A 5 -4.06 1.31 15.78
N SER A 6 -4.90 0.72 16.64
CA SER A 6 -4.87 -0.71 16.92
C SER A 6 -5.59 -1.46 15.81
N ILE A 7 -4.96 -2.50 15.27
CA ILE A 7 -5.44 -3.29 14.14
C ILE A 7 -5.28 -4.76 14.46
N THR A 8 -6.32 -5.54 14.24
CA THR A 8 -6.26 -7.00 14.36
C THR A 8 -5.81 -7.59 13.03
N LEU A 9 -4.69 -8.31 13.04
CA LEU A 9 -4.19 -9.06 11.89
C LEU A 9 -4.64 -10.52 12.02
N GLY A 10 -5.03 -11.13 10.89
CA GLY A 10 -5.22 -12.58 10.84
C GLY A 10 -3.88 -13.32 10.94
N ASP A 11 -3.94 -14.61 11.28
CA ASP A 11 -2.76 -15.44 11.57
C ASP A 11 -1.70 -15.40 10.47
N HIS A 12 -2.12 -15.46 9.20
CA HIS A 12 -1.23 -15.39 8.05
C HIS A 12 -0.35 -14.13 8.05
N TYR A 13 -0.96 -12.96 8.24
CA TYR A 13 -0.24 -11.69 8.24
C TYR A 13 0.56 -11.49 9.52
N ASN A 14 0.10 -12.05 10.64
CA ASN A 14 0.85 -12.03 11.88
C ASN A 14 2.19 -12.76 11.72
N THR A 15 2.19 -13.97 11.16
CA THR A 15 3.42 -14.72 10.86
C THR A 15 4.31 -13.96 9.88
N PHE A 16 3.74 -13.44 8.79
CA PHE A 16 4.51 -12.66 7.82
C PHE A 16 5.20 -11.43 8.44
N VAL A 17 4.49 -10.66 9.27
CA VAL A 17 5.06 -9.50 9.97
C VAL A 17 6.12 -9.95 10.97
N HIS A 18 5.88 -11.04 11.69
CA HIS A 18 6.84 -11.61 12.63
C HIS A 18 8.15 -11.99 11.93
N ASP A 19 8.10 -12.76 10.85
CA ASP A 19 9.29 -13.22 10.11
C ASP A 19 10.11 -12.05 9.56
N LEU A 20 9.44 -10.98 9.12
CA LEU A 20 10.08 -9.77 8.63
C LEU A 20 10.79 -8.96 9.73
N VAL A 21 10.29 -9.02 10.96
CA VAL A 21 10.92 -8.37 12.11
C VAL A 21 12.04 -9.25 12.66
N GLU A 22 11.83 -10.56 12.78
CA GLU A 22 12.82 -11.52 13.26
C GLU A 22 14.05 -11.58 12.33
N SER A 23 13.83 -11.51 11.01
CA SER A 23 14.94 -11.42 10.04
C SER A 23 15.74 -10.11 10.13
N GLY A 24 15.29 -9.13 10.92
CA GLY A 24 15.94 -7.83 11.08
C GLY A 24 15.69 -6.86 9.92
N ARG A 25 14.85 -7.23 8.94
CA ARG A 25 14.53 -6.37 7.80
C ARG A 25 13.74 -5.13 8.23
N TYR A 26 12.94 -5.24 9.29
CA TYR A 26 12.20 -4.14 9.88
C TYR A 26 12.35 -4.13 11.40
N GLY A 27 12.36 -2.94 12.00
CA GLY A 27 12.54 -2.78 13.45
C GLY A 27 11.28 -3.03 14.28
N SER A 28 10.10 -3.02 13.65
CA SER A 28 8.83 -3.23 14.34
C SER A 28 7.71 -3.63 13.37
N ALA A 29 6.64 -4.20 13.91
CA ALA A 29 5.41 -4.44 13.15
C ALA A 29 4.87 -3.14 12.52
N SER A 30 4.96 -2.00 13.23
CA SER A 30 4.53 -0.72 12.70
C SER A 30 5.34 -0.26 11.48
N ASP A 31 6.63 -0.61 11.40
CA ASP A 31 7.45 -0.32 10.22
C ASP A 31 7.02 -1.16 9.02
N VAL A 32 6.73 -2.44 9.24
CA VAL A 32 6.21 -3.34 8.20
C VAL A 32 4.89 -2.81 7.65
N ILE A 33 3.95 -2.45 8.54
CA ILE A 33 2.64 -1.92 8.13
C ILE A 33 2.79 -0.60 7.36
N ARG A 34 3.66 0.31 7.80
CA ARG A 34 3.94 1.56 7.07
C ARG A 34 4.52 1.29 5.68
N ALA A 35 5.44 0.34 5.56
CA ALA A 35 5.99 -0.05 4.26
C ALA A 35 4.91 -0.62 3.34
N GLY A 36 4.03 -1.48 3.87
CA GLY A 36 2.88 -2.02 3.13
C GLY A 36 1.92 -0.93 2.65
N LEU A 37 1.58 0.04 3.50
CA LEU A 37 0.70 1.14 3.13
C LEU A 37 1.30 2.05 2.05
N ARG A 38 2.61 2.32 2.08
CA ARG A 38 3.29 3.09 1.03
C ARG A 38 3.21 2.39 -0.33
N LEU A 39 3.45 1.08 -0.35
CA LEU A 39 3.34 0.29 -1.58
C LEU A 39 1.91 0.30 -2.13
N LEU A 40 0.91 0.23 -1.25
CA LEU A 40 -0.49 0.35 -1.65
C LEU A 40 -0.80 1.73 -2.22
N GLU A 41 -0.36 2.80 -1.57
CA GLU A 41 -0.54 4.17 -2.05
C GLU A 41 0.07 4.38 -3.44
N GLU A 42 1.31 3.92 -3.66
CA GLU A 42 1.95 3.99 -4.97
C GLU A 42 1.20 3.20 -6.05
N HIS A 43 0.64 2.04 -5.68
CA HIS A 43 -0.16 1.23 -6.59
C HIS A 43 -1.45 1.95 -6.98
N GLU A 44 -2.20 2.49 -6.01
CA GLU A 44 -3.44 3.24 -6.24
C GLU A 44 -3.20 4.50 -7.08
N GLN A 45 -2.12 5.24 -6.82
CA GLN A 45 -1.75 6.41 -7.63
C GLN A 45 -1.47 6.03 -9.08
N ARG A 46 -0.74 4.93 -9.31
CA ARG A 46 -0.45 4.44 -10.66
C ARG A 46 -1.74 3.99 -11.36
N MET A 47 -2.62 3.26 -10.67
CA MET A 47 -3.91 2.83 -11.19
C MET A 47 -4.79 4.02 -11.57
N ALA A 48 -4.89 5.03 -10.71
CA ALA A 48 -5.66 6.24 -10.98
C ALA A 48 -5.12 7.02 -12.19
N ALA A 49 -3.79 7.08 -12.37
CA ALA A 49 -3.19 7.71 -13.53
C ALA A 49 -3.52 6.98 -14.83
N LEU A 50 -3.53 5.64 -14.81
CA LEU A 50 -3.90 4.83 -15.97
C LEU A 50 -5.38 5.01 -16.34
N VAL A 51 -6.27 5.03 -15.36
CA VAL A 51 -7.71 5.26 -15.58
C VAL A 51 -7.94 6.63 -16.19
N ARG A 52 -7.31 7.69 -15.66
CA ARG A 52 -7.42 9.05 -16.20
C ARG A 52 -6.94 9.14 -17.64
N ALA A 53 -5.80 8.52 -17.97
CA ALA A 53 -5.29 8.52 -19.34
C ALA A 53 -6.25 7.83 -20.33
N ALA A 54 -6.94 6.78 -19.89
CA ALA A 54 -7.96 6.10 -20.69
C ALA A 54 -9.22 6.96 -20.88
N GLU A 55 -9.65 7.66 -19.82
CA GLU A 55 -10.80 8.58 -19.87
C GLU A 55 -10.52 9.76 -20.81
N ASP A 56 -9.34 10.40 -20.69
CA ASP A 56 -8.92 11.52 -21.54
C ASP A 56 -8.88 11.14 -23.03
N GLN A 57 -8.49 9.89 -23.35
CA GLN A 57 -8.48 9.39 -24.72
C GLN A 57 -9.88 9.10 -25.28
N SER A 58 -10.84 8.75 -24.42
CA SER A 58 -12.24 8.56 -24.81
C SER A 58 -13.03 9.88 -24.96
N ALA A 59 -12.55 10.95 -24.31
CA ALA A 59 -13.15 12.28 -24.36
C ALA A 59 -12.67 13.13 -25.55
N ASN A 60 -11.74 12.62 -26.37
CA ASN A 60 -11.28 13.26 -27.59
C ASN A 60 -11.75 12.50 -28.84
N PRO A 61 -13.05 12.54 -29.19
CA PRO A 61 -13.48 12.18 -30.53
C PRO A 61 -13.11 13.36 -31.45
N GLU A 62 -12.38 13.07 -32.52
CA GLU A 62 -12.14 13.96 -33.67
C GLU A 62 -10.97 14.95 -33.56
N SER A 63 -9.88 14.57 -34.23
CA SER A 63 -9.19 15.45 -35.17
C SER A 63 -9.13 14.76 -36.53
#